data_AF-A0A2M8LGF7-F1
#
_entry.id   AF-A0A2M8LGF7-F1
#
_cell.length_a   1.000
_cell.length_b   1.000
_cell.length_c   1.000
_cell.angle_alpha   90.00
_cell.angle_beta   90.00
_cell.angle_gamma   90.00
#
_symmetry.space_group_name_H-M   'P 1'
#
loop_
_entity.id
_entity.type
_entity.pdbx_description
1 polymer ?
#
loop_
_entity_poly.entity_id
_entity_poly.type
_entity_poly.pdbx_seq_one_letter_code
_entity_poly.pdbx_strand_id
1 'polypeptide(L)'
;MEVRSILNKRWVGFFALFFIVWYPGSLILVTVYQVTTHPLLFIAGNVFTPLWALLVSYLYFRKARNDWTARFVTAFGWMILMFFFSVLLVGPVYGATWQSILNLNTINVNWINLVAILVGGLAAHRSPTTV
;
A
#
# COMPACT_ATOMS: atom_id res chain seq x y z
N MET A 1 -7.90 15.90 -18.89
CA MET A 1 -8.48 14.91 -17.94
C MET A 1 -8.09 15.37 -16.54
N GLU A 2 -9.05 15.74 -15.68
CA GLU A 2 -8.69 16.40 -14.41
C GLU A 2 -8.29 15.39 -13.34
N VAL A 3 -6.98 15.32 -13.06
CA VAL A 3 -6.36 14.56 -11.94
C VAL A 3 -7.06 14.87 -10.60
N ARG A 4 -7.61 16.07 -10.45
CA ARG A 4 -8.40 16.53 -9.29
C ARG A 4 -9.63 15.66 -8.99
N SER A 5 -10.23 15.05 -10.01
CA SER A 5 -11.36 14.13 -9.83
C SER A 5 -10.95 12.80 -9.18
N ILE A 6 -9.70 12.37 -9.41
CA ILE A 6 -9.12 11.13 -8.87
C ILE A 6 -8.57 11.40 -7.46
N LEU A 7 -7.79 12.46 -7.28
CA LEU A 7 -7.17 12.86 -6.01
C LEU A 7 -8.14 13.62 -5.09
N ASN A 8 -9.21 12.95 -4.71
CA ASN A 8 -10.26 13.50 -3.85
C ASN A 8 -10.07 13.11 -2.38
N LYS A 9 -10.95 13.60 -1.49
CA LYS A 9 -10.92 13.28 -0.05
C LYS A 9 -11.00 11.77 0.23
N ARG A 10 -11.70 11.01 -0.62
CA ARG A 10 -11.80 9.54 -0.51
C ARG A 10 -10.45 8.90 -0.81
N TRP A 11 -9.74 9.35 -1.84
CA TRP A 11 -8.40 8.86 -2.17
C TRP A 11 -7.43 9.03 -1.00
N VAL A 12 -7.43 10.21 -0.37
CA VAL A 12 -6.60 10.49 0.82
C VAL A 12 -7.06 9.68 2.03
N GLY A 13 -8.36 9.54 2.26
CA GLY A 13 -8.90 8.76 3.38
C GLY A 13 -8.56 7.28 3.28
N PHE A 14 -8.62 6.70 2.08
CA PHE A 14 -8.20 5.31 1.86
C PHE A 14 -6.68 5.14 1.93
N PHE A 15 -5.90 6.14 1.51
CA PHE A 15 -4.46 6.15 1.78
C PHE A 15 -4.16 6.18 3.28
N ALA A 16 -4.85 7.03 4.05
CA ALA A 16 -4.67 7.09 5.49
C ALA A 16 -5.01 5.74 6.16
N LEU A 17 -6.11 5.09 5.75
CA LEU A 17 -6.45 3.74 6.20
C LEU A 17 -5.37 2.71 5.83
N PHE A 18 -4.88 2.77 4.58
CA PHE A 18 -3.80 1.91 4.11
C PHE A 18 -2.60 2.05 5.04
N PHE A 19 -2.13 3.28 5.27
CA PHE A 19 -0.93 3.59 6.03
C PHE A 19 -1.06 3.31 7.54
N ILE A 20 -2.15 3.76 8.17
CA ILE A 20 -2.36 3.66 9.63
C ILE A 20 -2.46 2.20 10.08
N VAL A 21 -2.96 1.30 9.23
CA VAL A 21 -2.99 -0.14 9.56
C VAL A 21 -1.68 -0.81 9.16
N TRP A 22 -1.17 -0.49 7.97
CA TRP A 22 0.05 -1.09 7.45
C TRP A 22 1.25 -0.83 8.37
N TYR A 23 1.50 0.42 8.75
CA TYR A 23 2.71 0.80 9.48
C TYR A 23 2.85 0.10 10.85
N PRO A 24 1.87 0.16 11.77
CA PRO A 24 1.96 -0.58 13.03
C PRO A 24 1.86 -2.10 12.84
N GLY A 25 1.08 -2.58 11.87
CA GLY A 25 0.98 -4.01 11.58
C GLY A 25 2.33 -4.60 11.14
N SER A 26 3.04 -3.91 10.24
CA SER A 26 4.38 -4.28 9.80
C SER A 26 5.40 -4.18 10.93
N LEU A 27 5.35 -3.12 11.76
CA LEU A 27 6.21 -2.99 12.94
C LEU A 27 6.04 -4.20 13.87
N ILE A 28 4.80 -4.53 14.25
CA ILE A 28 4.51 -5.65 15.15
C ILE A 28 5.01 -6.96 14.56
N LEU A 29 4.73 -7.25 13.28
CA LEU A 29 5.17 -8.49 12.62
C LEU A 29 6.70 -8.61 12.62
N VAL A 30 7.41 -7.54 12.30
CA VAL A 30 8.88 -7.52 12.30
C VAL A 30 9.42 -7.69 13.72
N THR A 31 8.91 -6.96 14.70
CA THR A 31 9.35 -7.06 16.10
C THR A 31 9.13 -8.46 16.66
N VAL A 32 7.94 -9.05 16.47
CA VAL A 32 7.66 -10.40 16.98
C VAL A 32 8.52 -11.45 16.25
N TYR A 33 8.77 -11.27 14.95
CA TYR A 33 9.69 -12.15 14.23
C TYR A 33 11.11 -12.07 14.77
N GLN A 34 11.63 -10.86 15.05
CA GLN A 34 12.98 -10.69 15.62
C GLN A 34 13.12 -11.33 17.00
N VAL A 35 12.06 -11.33 17.82
CA VAL A 35 12.07 -11.94 19.17
C VAL A 35 11.94 -13.47 19.10
N THR A 36 11.03 -13.99 18.29
CA THR A 36 10.69 -15.42 18.30
C THR A 36 11.42 -16.22 17.23
N THR A 37 11.94 -15.58 16.19
CA THR A 37 12.56 -16.19 14.99
C THR A 37 11.68 -17.22 14.27
N HIS A 38 10.37 -17.20 14.49
CA HIS A 38 9.47 -18.20 13.95
C HIS A 38 9.26 -18.02 12.43
N PRO A 39 9.46 -19.04 11.58
CA PRO A 39 9.43 -18.89 10.12
C PRO A 39 8.06 -18.43 9.58
N LEU A 40 6.97 -18.81 10.24
CA LEU A 40 5.62 -18.34 9.85
C LEU A 40 5.46 -16.83 9.95
N LEU A 41 6.16 -16.15 10.87
CA LEU A 41 6.08 -14.69 10.99
C LEU A 41 6.82 -13.98 9.86
N PHE A 42 7.90 -14.58 9.35
CA PHE A 42 8.55 -14.11 8.14
C PHE A 42 7.60 -14.18 6.94
N ILE A 43 6.91 -15.31 6.77
CA ILE A 43 5.91 -15.47 5.70
C ILE A 43 4.78 -14.45 5.89
N ALA A 44 4.22 -14.34 7.10
CA ALA A 44 3.16 -13.40 7.43
C ALA A 44 3.57 -11.95 7.11
N GLY A 45 4.79 -11.53 7.47
CA GLY A 45 5.33 -10.21 7.15
C GLY A 45 5.39 -9.92 5.65
N ASN A 46 5.83 -10.91 4.85
CA ASN A 46 5.95 -10.76 3.40
C ASN A 46 4.59 -10.72 2.68
N VAL A 47 3.58 -11.46 3.17
CA VAL A 47 2.24 -11.48 2.54
C VAL A 47 1.30 -10.41 3.08
N PHE A 48 1.52 -9.91 4.29
CA PHE A 48 0.65 -8.91 4.92
C PHE A 48 0.48 -7.66 4.07
N THR A 49 1.59 -7.05 3.64
CA THR A 49 1.56 -5.81 2.86
C THR A 49 0.79 -5.96 1.53
N PRO A 50 1.10 -6.94 0.66
CA PRO A 50 0.38 -7.07 -0.62
C PRO A 50 -1.09 -7.44 -0.42
N LEU A 51 -1.44 -8.29 0.56
CA LEU A 51 -2.84 -8.63 0.84
C LEU A 51 -3.62 -7.41 1.36
N TRP A 52 -3.00 -6.61 2.24
CA TRP A 52 -3.61 -5.39 2.75
C TRP A 52 -3.77 -4.35 1.63
N ALA A 53 -2.75 -4.16 0.79
CA ALA A 53 -2.82 -3.27 -0.37
C ALA A 53 -3.92 -3.69 -1.35
N LEU A 54 -4.07 -4.99 -1.62
CA LEU A 54 -5.12 -5.55 -2.45
C LEU A 54 -6.51 -5.28 -1.86
N LEU A 55 -6.70 -5.54 -0.56
CA LEU A 55 -7.97 -5.30 0.11
C LEU A 55 -8.37 -3.81 0.09
N VAL A 56 -7.45 -2.92 0.47
CA VAL A 56 -7.76 -1.48 0.55
C VAL A 56 -8.02 -0.90 -0.83
N SER A 57 -7.22 -1.28 -1.83
CA SER A 57 -7.45 -0.85 -3.22
C SER A 57 -8.77 -1.37 -3.78
N TYR A 58 -9.11 -2.65 -3.54
CA TYR A 58 -10.41 -3.22 -3.90
C TYR A 58 -11.56 -2.40 -3.31
N LEU A 59 -11.54 -2.14 -1.99
CA LEU A 59 -12.59 -1.37 -1.32
C LEU A 59 -12.66 0.08 -1.81
N TYR A 60 -11.52 0.70 -2.12
CA TYR A 60 -11.46 2.04 -2.69
C TYR A 60 -12.17 2.08 -4.06
N PHE A 61 -11.75 1.22 -4.99
CA PHE A 61 -12.21 1.19 -6.39
C PHE A 61 -13.67 0.74 -6.55
N ARG A 62 -14.27 0.07 -5.56
CA ARG A 62 -15.71 -0.30 -5.58
C ARG A 62 -16.69 0.87 -5.70
N LYS A 63 -16.28 2.08 -5.29
CA LYS A 63 -17.10 3.30 -5.39
C LYS A 63 -16.35 4.49 -5.96
N ALA A 64 -15.11 4.30 -6.41
CA ALA A 64 -14.31 5.33 -7.06
C ALA A 64 -14.31 5.11 -8.58
N ARG A 65 -13.84 6.12 -9.33
CA ARG A 65 -13.53 5.95 -10.75
C ARG A 65 -12.51 4.81 -10.90
N ASN A 66 -12.81 3.85 -11.78
CA ASN A 66 -12.04 2.63 -11.91
C ASN A 66 -11.67 2.36 -13.38
N ASP A 67 -10.91 3.28 -13.96
CA ASP A 67 -10.22 3.11 -15.25
C ASP A 67 -8.71 2.94 -15.04
N TRP A 68 -7.98 2.63 -16.11
CA TRP A 68 -6.53 2.41 -16.05
C TRP A 68 -5.78 3.62 -15.51
N THR A 69 -6.16 4.83 -15.90
CA THR A 69 -5.52 6.06 -15.40
C THR A 69 -5.69 6.20 -13.89
N ALA A 70 -6.90 6.01 -13.35
CA ALA A 70 -7.15 6.07 -11.91
C ALA A 70 -6.41 4.98 -11.14
N ARG A 71 -6.31 3.76 -11.71
CA ARG A 71 -5.53 2.65 -11.14
C ARG A 71 -4.05 3.00 -11.02
N PHE A 72 -3.43 3.48 -12.09
CA PHE A 72 -2.03 3.86 -12.09
C PHE A 72 -1.74 5.03 -11.15
N VAL A 73 -2.56 6.10 -11.21
CA VAL A 73 -2.40 7.25 -10.31
C VAL A 73 -2.51 6.84 -8.85
N THR A 74 -3.43 5.93 -8.52
CA THR A 74 -3.59 5.43 -7.16
C THR A 74 -2.43 4.54 -6.73
N ALA A 75 -2.01 3.59 -7.59
CA ALA A 75 -0.90 2.70 -7.31
C ALA A 75 0.39 3.50 -7.04
N PHE A 76 0.80 4.35 -7.98
CA PHE A 76 2.00 5.16 -7.80
C PHE A 76 1.86 6.19 -6.69
N GLY A 77 0.73 6.90 -6.62
CA GLY A 77 0.54 7.95 -5.63
C GLY A 77 0.52 7.42 -4.19
N TRP A 78 -0.16 6.31 -3.92
CA TRP A 78 -0.13 5.70 -2.59
C TRP A 78 1.24 5.15 -2.24
N MET A 79 1.98 4.58 -3.19
CA MET A 79 3.32 4.07 -2.92
C MET A 79 4.34 5.18 -2.66
N ILE A 80 4.29 6.28 -3.42
CA ILE A 80 5.11 7.46 -3.17
C ILE A 80 4.82 8.03 -1.78
N LEU A 81 3.54 8.18 -1.42
CA LEU A 81 3.17 8.66 -0.10
C LEU A 81 3.61 7.67 0.99
N MET A 82 3.44 6.37 0.79
CA MET A 82 3.86 5.35 1.74
C MET A 82 5.37 5.44 2.01
N PHE A 83 6.20 5.58 0.97
CA PHE A 83 7.64 5.81 1.14
C PHE A 83 7.93 7.12 1.87
N PHE A 84 7.26 8.20 1.50
CA PHE A 84 7.46 9.52 2.12
C PHE A 84 7.16 9.49 3.63
N PHE A 85 5.99 8.98 4.03
CA PHE A 85 5.63 8.85 5.44
C PHE A 85 6.52 7.84 6.18
N SER A 86 6.94 6.76 5.52
CA SER A 86 7.88 5.80 6.11
C SER A 86 9.24 6.43 6.40
N VAL A 87 9.76 7.25 5.48
CA VAL A 87 11.00 8.02 5.67
C VAL A 87 10.89 9.01 6.83
N LEU A 88 9.74 9.68 6.97
CA LEU A 88 9.51 10.60 8.09
C LEU A 88 9.48 9.88 9.43
N LEU A 89 8.98 8.64 9.48
CA LEU A 89 8.81 7.89 10.71
C LEU A 89 9.98 6.96 11.03
N VAL A 90 10.82 6.58 10.06
CA VAL A 90 11.87 5.58 10.29
C VAL A 90 12.91 6.02 11.33
N GLY A 91 13.31 7.28 11.29
CA GLY A 91 14.20 7.88 12.27
C GLY A 91 13.62 7.85 13.70
N PRO A 92 12.46 8.48 13.95
CA PRO A 92 11.90 8.52 15.31
C PRO A 92 11.42 7.17 15.85
N VAL A 93 10.98 6.23 14.99
CA VAL A 93 10.43 4.94 15.44
C VAL A 93 11.51 3.87 15.58
N TYR A 94 12.46 3.80 14.64
CA TYR A 94 13.47 2.74 14.59
C TYR A 94 14.90 3.22 14.87
N GLY A 95 15.13 4.53 15.00
CA GLY A 95 16.48 5.08 15.12
C GLY A 95 17.34 4.90 13.86
N ALA A 96 16.72 4.53 12.73
CA ALA A 96 17.42 4.20 11.50
C ALA A 96 17.38 5.36 10.49
N THR A 97 18.34 5.36 9.56
CA THR A 97 18.46 6.42 8.56
C THR A 97 17.44 6.25 7.43
N TRP A 98 17.05 7.34 6.77
CA TRP A 98 16.07 7.31 5.68
C TRP A 98 16.53 6.46 4.48
N GLN A 99 17.84 6.26 4.30
CA GLN A 99 18.41 5.40 3.26
C GLN A 99 18.01 3.92 3.43
N SER A 100 17.67 3.49 4.65
CA SER A 100 17.14 2.15 4.89
C SER A 100 15.78 1.92 4.20
N ILE A 101 15.03 2.99 3.94
CA ILE A 101 13.75 2.96 3.23
C ILE A 101 13.95 3.23 1.73
N LEU A 102 14.72 4.26 1.38
CA LEU A 102 14.97 4.65 -0.01
C LEU A 102 16.22 3.98 -0.58
N ASN A 103 16.19 2.66 -0.75
CA ASN A 103 17.22 1.92 -1.47
C ASN A 103 16.62 1.00 -2.55
N LEU A 104 17.47 0.59 -3.49
CA LEU A 104 17.06 -0.20 -4.65
C LEU A 104 16.41 -1.54 -4.27
N ASN A 105 16.87 -2.17 -3.18
CA ASN A 105 16.28 -3.42 -2.72
C ASN A 105 14.85 -3.20 -2.20
N THR A 106 14.65 -2.19 -1.35
CA THR A 106 13.32 -1.84 -0.84
C THR A 106 12.39 -1.44 -1.98
N ILE A 107 12.85 -0.65 -2.95
CA ILE A 107 12.06 -0.29 -4.14
C ILE A 107 11.66 -1.54 -4.93
N ASN A 108 12.60 -2.46 -5.15
CA ASN A 108 12.34 -3.69 -5.90
C ASN A 108 11.31 -4.60 -5.20
N VAL A 109 11.40 -4.74 -3.88
CA VAL A 109 10.45 -5.57 -3.11
C VAL A 109 9.05 -4.96 -3.11
N ASN A 110 8.93 -3.64 -3.24
CA ASN A 110 7.64 -2.94 -3.20
C ASN A 110 6.86 -2.97 -4.52
N TRP A 111 7.42 -3.47 -5.62
CA TRP A 111 6.69 -3.66 -6.88
C TRP A 111 5.47 -4.55 -6.72
N ILE A 112 5.53 -5.56 -5.83
CA ILE A 112 4.39 -6.45 -5.58
C ILE A 112 3.19 -5.69 -5.00
N ASN A 113 3.43 -4.63 -4.23
CA ASN A 113 2.38 -3.80 -3.64
C ASN A 113 1.71 -2.92 -4.70
N LEU A 114 2.47 -2.41 -5.68
CA LEU A 114 1.91 -1.74 -6.85
C LEU A 114 0.99 -2.69 -7.63
N VAL A 115 1.47 -3.90 -7.92
CA VAL A 115 0.67 -4.92 -8.62
C VAL A 115 -0.59 -5.25 -7.83
N ALA A 116 -0.49 -5.42 -6.51
CA ALA A 116 -1.64 -5.67 -5.63
C ALA A 116 -2.69 -4.55 -5.72
N ILE A 117 -2.29 -3.28 -5.77
CA ILE A 117 -3.22 -2.14 -5.94
C ILE A 117 -3.92 -2.19 -7.31
N LEU A 118 -3.16 -2.48 -8.37
CA LEU A 118 -3.72 -2.59 -9.72
C LEU A 118 -4.71 -3.76 -9.83
N VAL A 119 -4.36 -4.92 -9.26
CA VAL A 119 -5.20 -6.11 -9.21
C VAL A 119 -6.45 -5.87 -8.37
N GLY A 120 -6.35 -5.19 -7.23
CA GLY A 120 -7.53 -4.80 -6.44
C GLY A 120 -8.47 -3.88 -7.22
N GLY A 121 -7.93 -2.96 -8.02
CA GLY A 121 -8.72 -2.16 -8.95
C GLY A 121 -9.40 -2.96 -10.05
N LEU A 122 -8.70 -3.93 -10.65
CA LEU A 122 -9.27 -4.87 -11.62
C LEU A 122 -10.39 -5.73 -11.01
N ALA A 123 -10.15 -6.30 -9.82
CA ALA A 123 -11.13 -7.12 -9.10
C ALA A 123 -12.37 -6.32 -8.67
N ALA A 124 -12.22 -5.02 -8.43
CA ALA A 124 -13.33 -4.12 -8.11
C ALA A 124 -14.09 -3.62 -9.35
N HIS A 125 -13.64 -3.96 -10.57
CA HIS A 125 -14.30 -3.53 -11.80
C HIS A 125 -15.64 -4.24 -11.91
N ARG A 126 -16.73 -3.48 -11.77
CA ARG A 126 -18.06 -4.00 -12.07
C ARG A 126 -18.15 -4.13 -13.58
N SER A 127 -18.39 -5.34 -14.09
CA SER A 127 -18.81 -5.51 -15.48
C SER A 127 -20.00 -4.58 -15.74
N PRO A 128 -20.01 -3.82 -16.85
CA PRO A 128 -21.18 -3.05 -17.22
C PRO A 128 -22.36 -4.00 -17.28
N THR A 129 -23.39 -3.72 -16.49
CA THR A 129 -24.67 -4.38 -16.60
C THR A 129 -25.20 -3.96 -17.97
N THR A 130 -25.12 -4.86 -18.94
CA THR A 130 -25.83 -4.73 -20.21
C THR A 130 -27.30 -4.62 -19.87
N VAL A 131 -27.84 -3.41 -19.93
CA VAL A 131 -29.28 -3.14 -20.00
C VAL A 131 -29.64 -3.14 -21.47
#